data_AF-A0A9P8Q9N3-F1
#
_entry.id   AF-A0A9P8Q9N3-F1
#
_cell.length_a   1.000
_cell.length_b   1.000
_cell.length_c   1.000
_cell.angle_alpha   90.00
_cell.angle_beta   90.00
_cell.angle_gamma   90.00
#
_symmetry.space_group_name_H-M   'P 1'
#
loop_
_entity.id
_entity.type
_entity.pdbx_description
1 polymer ?
#
loop_
_entity_poly.entity_id
_entity_poly.type
_entity_poly.pdbx_seq_one_letter_code
_entity_poly.pdbx_strand_id
1 'polypeptide(L)'
;MLFQILTSIIFLTQLAQCVPSVQVFARSNHRNKPTIELGTIKFNETSGLADIVNTPNDIDFESGKYCVGVSIAGHFQCHSYVQLSLPLSYDIVLHTKPNTGELVSLSMVKSSTLGLHAVIKPGLILEEPRLKGSNNNVKVKVREVTNDKGETEIVHDGEVIEDQRSFIQKYWTYIVPALIMILMRSGESESEEEKKQRAGSEENKSTSVEGQTTGASEKSETATVASDK
;
A
#
# COMPACT_ATOMS: atom_id res chain seq x y z
N MET A 1 -24.76 22.86 45.87
CA MET A 1 -25.06 22.89 44.41
C MET A 1 -23.89 23.37 43.55
N LEU A 2 -23.07 24.36 43.96
CA LEU A 2 -21.91 24.83 43.17
C LEU A 2 -20.80 23.77 42.92
N PHE A 3 -20.60 22.82 43.84
CA PHE A 3 -19.58 21.76 43.69
C PHE A 3 -19.90 20.72 42.60
N GLN A 4 -21.16 20.57 42.21
CA GLN A 4 -21.58 19.60 41.17
C GLN A 4 -21.41 20.15 39.75
N ILE A 5 -21.35 21.48 39.60
CA ILE A 5 -21.12 22.14 38.30
C ILE A 5 -19.63 22.10 37.95
N LEU A 6 -18.75 22.24 38.95
CA LEU A 6 -17.28 22.20 38.76
C LEU A 6 -16.75 20.81 38.37
N THR A 7 -17.33 19.72 38.88
CA THR A 7 -16.91 18.36 38.49
C THR A 7 -17.36 17.99 37.08
N SER A 8 -18.46 18.55 36.59
CA SER A 8 -18.95 18.30 35.22
C SER A 8 -18.10 19.01 34.15
N ILE A 9 -17.51 20.16 34.46
CA ILE A 9 -16.65 20.91 33.52
C ILE A 9 -15.29 20.23 33.33
N ILE A 10 -14.76 19.55 34.35
CA ILE A 10 -13.47 18.86 34.26
C ILE A 10 -13.55 17.61 33.36
N PHE A 11 -14.72 16.97 33.26
CA PHE A 11 -14.89 15.79 32.40
C PHE A 11 -14.95 16.10 30.89
N LEU A 12 -15.22 17.35 30.48
CA LEU A 12 -15.28 17.73 29.06
C LEU A 12 -13.92 18.05 28.41
N THR A 13 -12.83 18.11 29.18
CA THR A 13 -11.51 18.51 28.64
C THR A 13 -10.61 17.34 28.25
N GLN A 14 -11.07 16.10 28.40
CA GLN A 14 -10.34 14.88 28.02
C GLN A 14 -10.72 14.36 26.63
N LEU A 15 -11.10 15.24 25.70
CA LEU A 15 -11.00 14.91 24.27
C LEU A 15 -9.52 14.94 23.91
N ALA A 16 -8.79 13.90 24.36
CA ALA A 16 -7.45 13.60 23.91
C ALA A 16 -7.49 13.58 22.38
N GLN A 17 -6.90 14.59 21.77
CA GLN A 17 -6.76 14.66 20.33
C GLN A 17 -5.97 13.43 19.91
N CYS A 18 -6.66 12.45 19.32
CA CYS A 18 -6.03 11.25 18.80
C CYS A 18 -5.24 11.66 17.57
N VAL A 19 -3.96 12.03 17.78
CA VAL A 19 -3.05 12.36 16.69
C VAL A 19 -2.71 11.06 15.96
N PRO A 20 -3.02 10.93 14.67
CA PRO A 20 -2.71 9.72 13.92
C PRO A 20 -1.19 9.49 13.94
N SER A 21 -0.80 8.24 14.11
CA SER A 21 0.59 7.84 14.13
C SER A 21 0.79 6.57 13.33
N VAL A 22 1.92 6.47 12.65
CA VAL A 22 2.24 5.34 11.77
C VAL A 22 3.66 4.87 12.06
N GLN A 23 3.80 3.58 12.34
CA GLN A 23 5.11 2.95 12.54
C GLN A 23 5.73 2.61 11.19
N VAL A 24 6.96 3.05 10.98
CA VAL A 24 7.72 2.86 9.75
C VAL A 24 8.79 1.80 9.96
N PHE A 25 8.83 0.84 9.03
CA PHE A 25 9.72 -0.30 9.08
C PHE A 25 10.51 -0.41 7.77
N ALA A 26 11.76 -0.88 7.88
CA ALA A 26 12.58 -1.27 6.77
C ALA A 26 12.80 -2.79 6.79
N ARG A 27 12.44 -3.48 5.71
CA ARG A 27 12.60 -4.92 5.55
C ARG A 27 13.55 -5.22 4.40
N SER A 28 14.57 -6.02 4.66
CA SER A 28 15.45 -6.50 3.59
C SER A 28 14.71 -7.51 2.71
N ASN A 29 15.10 -7.60 1.43
CA ASN A 29 14.59 -8.64 0.54
C ASN A 29 15.08 -10.06 0.93
N HIS A 30 16.13 -10.15 1.77
CA HIS A 30 16.62 -11.43 2.27
C HIS A 30 15.69 -11.99 3.37
N ARG A 31 15.16 -13.19 3.16
CA ARG A 31 14.15 -13.84 4.04
C ARG A 31 14.57 -13.95 5.52
N ASN A 32 15.88 -14.00 5.80
CA ASN A 32 16.41 -14.26 7.13
C ASN A 32 16.86 -13.00 7.88
N LYS A 33 16.72 -11.81 7.28
CA LYS A 33 17.10 -10.57 7.97
C LYS A 33 15.91 -10.03 8.77
N PRO A 34 16.13 -9.57 10.02
CA PRO A 34 15.07 -8.99 10.83
C PRO A 34 14.54 -7.69 10.18
N THR A 35 13.28 -7.38 10.47
CA THR A 35 12.70 -6.08 10.14
C THR A 35 13.29 -5.03 11.07
N ILE A 36 13.72 -3.90 10.52
CA ILE A 36 14.30 -2.80 11.26
C ILE A 36 13.19 -1.76 11.49
N GLU A 37 13.01 -1.33 12.73
CA GLU A 37 12.11 -0.22 13.05
C GLU A 37 12.85 1.11 12.82
N LEU A 38 12.31 1.95 11.94
CA LEU A 38 12.88 3.28 11.66
C LEU A 38 12.33 4.35 12.61
N GLY A 39 11.14 4.13 13.17
CA GLY A 39 10.48 5.01 14.12
C GLY A 39 8.98 5.12 13.89
N THR A 40 8.33 5.95 14.71
CA THR A 40 6.90 6.24 14.62
C THR A 40 6.68 7.67 14.16
N ILE A 41 6.01 7.86 13.03
CA ILE A 41 5.68 9.19 12.54
C ILE A 41 4.37 9.64 13.16
N LYS A 42 4.37 10.75 13.89
CA LYS A 42 3.17 11.46 14.29
C LYS A 42 2.96 12.60 13.32
N PHE A 43 1.75 12.71 12.79
CA PHE A 43 1.46 13.73 11.80
C PHE A 43 0.10 14.37 12.05
N ASN A 44 0.00 15.65 11.71
CA ASN A 44 -1.25 16.40 11.80
C ASN A 44 -1.50 17.06 10.44
N GLU A 45 -2.53 16.59 9.75
CA GLU A 45 -2.90 17.08 8.43
C GLU A 45 -3.30 18.56 8.46
N THR A 46 -3.99 19.00 9.51
CA THR A 46 -4.45 20.38 9.67
C THR A 46 -3.30 21.37 9.79
N SER A 47 -2.22 21.00 10.49
CA SER A 47 -1.02 21.84 10.60
C SER A 47 0.01 21.58 9.50
N GLY A 48 -0.10 20.47 8.76
CA GLY A 48 0.91 20.02 7.80
C GLY A 48 2.23 19.59 8.44
N LEU A 49 2.26 19.40 9.77
CA LEU A 49 3.46 19.03 10.51
C LEU A 49 3.52 17.51 10.71
N ALA A 50 4.68 16.92 10.39
CA ALA A 50 5.02 15.55 10.75
C ALA A 50 6.35 15.52 11.48
N ASP A 51 6.38 14.77 12.58
CA ASP A 51 7.55 14.54 13.39
C ASP A 51 7.77 13.04 13.57
N ILE A 52 9.03 12.62 13.58
CA ILE A 52 9.42 11.25 13.90
C ILE A 52 9.63 11.18 15.41
N VAL A 53 8.89 10.27 16.03
CA VAL A 53 8.92 9.98 17.47
C VAL A 53 9.39 8.53 17.64
N ASN A 54 10.06 8.23 18.76
CA ASN A 54 10.55 6.88 19.08
C ASN A 54 11.53 6.31 18.05
N THR A 55 12.43 7.14 17.51
CA THR A 55 13.57 6.63 16.75
C THR A 55 14.49 5.86 17.71
N PRO A 56 14.83 4.59 17.44
CA PRO A 56 15.82 3.90 18.25
C PRO A 56 17.16 4.65 18.18
N ASN A 57 17.83 4.83 19.32
CA ASN A 57 19.11 5.57 19.36
C ASN A 57 20.21 4.82 18.61
N ASP A 58 20.17 3.48 18.64
CA ASP A 58 21.20 2.61 18.09
C ASP A 58 20.60 1.72 16.99
N ILE A 59 20.36 2.31 15.81
CA ILE A 59 19.93 1.54 14.64
C ILE A 59 21.16 0.96 13.95
N ASP A 60 21.47 -0.31 14.23
CA ASP A 60 22.52 -1.05 13.53
C ASP A 60 21.93 -1.86 12.37
N PHE A 61 22.37 -1.54 11.15
CA PHE A 61 22.01 -2.31 9.96
C PHE A 61 23.08 -2.19 8.87
N GLU A 62 23.24 -3.27 8.11
CA GLU A 62 24.14 -3.29 6.97
C GLU A 62 23.61 -2.43 5.81
N SER A 63 24.50 -1.70 5.14
CA SER A 63 24.10 -0.95 3.94
C SER A 63 23.59 -1.90 2.85
N GLY A 64 22.43 -1.60 2.25
CA GLY A 64 21.78 -2.53 1.34
C GLY A 64 20.45 -2.04 0.80
N LYS A 65 19.79 -2.87 -0.01
CA LYS A 65 18.45 -2.56 -0.55
C LYS A 65 17.37 -3.03 0.43
N TYR A 66 16.55 -2.10 0.87
CA TYR A 66 15.45 -2.33 1.79
C TYR A 66 14.14 -1.88 1.16
N CYS A 67 13.10 -2.65 1.41
CA CYS A 67 11.72 -2.21 1.25
C CYS A 67 11.34 -1.43 2.50
N VAL A 68 10.98 -0.17 2.34
CA VAL A 68 10.46 0.67 3.42
C VAL A 68 8.95 0.74 3.29
N GLY A 69 8.29 0.56 4.42
CA GLY A 69 6.86 0.40 4.50
C GLY A 69 6.32 0.71 5.89
N VAL A 70 5.02 0.50 6.04
CA VAL A 70 4.29 0.73 7.29
C VAL A 70 3.64 -0.57 7.74
N SER A 71 3.43 -0.73 9.04
CA SER A 71 2.66 -1.85 9.59
C SER A 71 1.28 -1.36 10.00
N ILE A 72 0.24 -1.84 9.32
CA ILE A 72 -1.15 -1.52 9.64
C ILE A 72 -1.83 -2.83 10.06
N ALA A 73 -2.36 -2.86 11.29
CA ALA A 73 -2.99 -4.05 11.87
C ALA A 73 -2.11 -5.32 11.82
N GLY A 74 -0.78 -5.17 11.98
CA GLY A 74 0.17 -6.28 11.95
C GLY A 74 0.59 -6.73 10.54
N HIS A 75 0.05 -6.13 9.49
CA HIS A 75 0.44 -6.40 8.12
C HIS A 75 1.41 -5.33 7.61
N PHE A 76 2.60 -5.76 7.21
CA PHE A 76 3.62 -4.88 6.62
C PHE A 76 3.31 -4.62 5.15
N GLN A 77 3.12 -3.35 4.78
CA GLN A 77 2.90 -2.89 3.42
C GLN A 77 4.14 -2.16 2.90
N CYS A 78 4.75 -2.70 1.85
CA CYS A 78 5.88 -2.08 1.17
C CYS A 78 5.41 -0.89 0.33
N HIS A 79 6.02 0.29 0.49
CA HIS A 79 5.70 1.46 -0.34
C HIS A 79 6.87 1.94 -1.19
N SER A 80 8.11 1.76 -0.74
CA SER A 80 9.29 2.22 -1.47
C SER A 80 10.46 1.25 -1.32
N TYR A 81 11.24 1.05 -2.39
CA TYR A 81 12.50 0.33 -2.35
C TYR A 81 13.65 1.32 -2.41
N VAL A 82 14.46 1.39 -1.36
CA VAL A 82 15.57 2.33 -1.23
C VAL A 82 16.83 1.61 -0.77
N GLN A 83 17.99 2.10 -1.20
CA GLN A 83 19.27 1.62 -0.70
C GLN A 83 19.64 2.40 0.56
N LEU A 84 19.48 1.78 1.73
CA LEU A 84 19.82 2.40 3.01
C LEU A 84 21.32 2.26 3.28
N SER A 85 21.89 3.28 3.91
CA SER A 85 23.28 3.34 4.34
C SER A 85 23.40 4.18 5.60
N LEU A 86 24.35 3.84 6.48
CA LEU A 86 24.68 4.64 7.65
C LEU A 86 25.74 5.71 7.32
N PRO A 87 25.67 6.93 7.90
CA PRO A 87 24.57 7.44 8.72
C PRO A 87 23.30 7.71 7.89
N LEU A 88 22.13 7.54 8.51
CA LEU A 88 20.84 7.82 7.86
C LEU A 88 20.74 9.31 7.50
N SER A 89 20.36 9.61 6.26
CA SER A 89 20.17 10.97 5.73
C SER A 89 19.01 10.95 4.72
N TYR A 90 17.79 10.82 5.23
CA TYR A 90 16.60 10.63 4.40
C TYR A 90 15.39 11.41 4.92
N ASP A 91 14.63 11.96 3.98
CA ASP A 91 13.32 12.53 4.23
C ASP A 91 12.25 11.48 3.90
N ILE A 92 11.41 11.15 4.88
CA ILE A 92 10.24 10.29 4.73
C ILE A 92 9.07 11.17 4.34
N VAL A 93 8.64 11.06 3.08
CA VAL A 93 7.54 11.84 2.53
C VAL A 93 6.26 11.02 2.60
N LEU A 94 5.31 11.45 3.43
CA LEU A 94 3.99 10.83 3.55
C LEU A 94 3.02 11.52 2.60
N HIS A 95 2.38 10.74 1.74
CA HIS A 95 1.27 11.20 0.93
C HIS A 95 -0.04 10.79 1.61
N THR A 96 -0.79 11.77 2.08
CA THR A 96 -2.08 11.56 2.75
C THR A 96 -3.22 12.03 1.89
N LYS A 97 -4.39 11.41 2.04
CA LYS A 97 -5.61 11.82 1.35
C LYS A 97 -6.18 13.06 2.02
N PRO A 98 -6.49 14.13 1.25
CA PRO A 98 -6.96 15.39 1.80
C PRO A 98 -8.22 15.21 2.65
N ASN A 99 -8.27 15.90 3.78
CA ASN A 99 -9.36 15.95 4.78
C ASN A 99 -9.53 14.69 5.64
N THR A 100 -8.99 13.54 5.22
CA THR A 100 -9.16 12.27 5.93
C THR A 100 -7.93 11.86 6.74
N GLY A 101 -6.76 12.40 6.41
CA GLY A 101 -5.48 12.01 6.98
C GLY A 101 -5.06 10.59 6.65
N GLU A 102 -5.80 9.88 5.80
CA GLU A 102 -5.52 8.50 5.44
C GLU A 102 -4.21 8.43 4.64
N LEU A 103 -3.30 7.55 5.05
CA LEU A 103 -2.03 7.36 4.36
C LEU A 103 -2.27 6.64 3.02
N VAL A 104 -1.95 7.33 1.91
CA VAL A 104 -2.06 6.79 0.55
C VAL A 104 -0.76 6.12 0.13
N SER A 105 0.37 6.78 0.36
CA SER A 105 1.69 6.23 0.05
C SER A 105 2.78 6.84 0.91
N LEU A 106 3.89 6.11 1.02
CA LEU A 106 5.09 6.54 1.71
C LEU A 106 6.27 6.46 0.74
N SER A 107 7.05 7.53 0.63
CA SER A 107 8.29 7.53 -0.12
C SER A 107 9.46 8.00 0.74
N MET A 108 10.67 7.57 0.39
CA MET A 108 11.88 8.03 1.04
C MET A 108 12.77 8.68 0.00
N VAL A 109 13.24 9.89 0.31
CA VAL A 109 14.12 10.67 -0.56
C VAL A 109 15.41 10.94 0.21
N LYS A 110 16.55 10.87 -0.46
CA LYS A 110 17.83 11.19 0.17
C LYS A 110 17.86 12.68 0.53
N SER A 111 18.22 12.97 1.77
CA SER A 111 18.33 14.32 2.30
C SER A 111 19.78 14.76 2.43
N SER A 112 20.01 16.06 2.47
CA SER A 112 21.32 16.63 2.80
C SER A 112 21.53 16.74 4.32
N THR A 113 20.46 16.66 5.11
CA THR A 113 20.52 16.69 6.56
C THR A 113 20.79 15.28 7.10
N LEU A 114 21.55 15.22 8.21
CA LEU A 114 21.73 13.98 8.94
C LEU A 114 20.44 13.64 9.69
N GLY A 115 20.16 12.35 9.80
CA GLY A 115 18.99 11.79 10.45
C GLY A 115 17.86 11.45 9.50
N LEU A 116 16.72 11.13 10.11
CA LEU A 116 15.44 10.95 9.41
C LEU A 116 14.58 12.17 9.70
N HIS A 117 13.97 12.73 8.65
CA HIS A 117 13.01 13.82 8.76
C HIS A 117 11.69 13.38 8.13
N ALA A 118 10.56 13.79 8.69
CA ALA A 118 9.25 13.48 8.12
C ALA A 118 8.66 14.72 7.45
N VAL A 119 8.07 14.53 6.26
CA VAL A 119 7.41 15.60 5.51
C VAL A 119 6.06 15.09 5.02
N ILE A 120 4.99 15.82 5.30
CA ILE A 120 3.67 15.50 4.74
C ILE A 120 3.53 16.24 3.43
N LYS A 121 3.12 15.52 2.39
CA LYS A 121 2.61 16.12 1.17
C LYS A 121 1.15 15.69 1.02
N PRO A 122 0.18 16.59 1.25
CA PRO A 122 -1.20 16.25 0.95
C PRO A 122 -1.26 15.81 -0.51
N GLY A 123 -1.89 14.67 -0.76
CA GLY A 123 -2.11 14.18 -2.11
C GLY A 123 -2.80 15.29 -2.88
N LEU A 124 -2.16 15.75 -3.95
CA LEU A 124 -2.85 16.61 -4.89
C LEU A 124 -4.07 15.82 -5.33
N ILE A 125 -5.26 16.38 -5.10
CA ILE A 125 -6.41 16.03 -5.92
C ILE A 125 -6.01 16.53 -7.30
N LEU A 126 -5.22 15.73 -8.02
CA LEU A 126 -5.33 15.76 -9.46
C LEU A 126 -6.80 15.43 -9.66
N GLU A 127 -7.60 16.47 -9.94
CA GLU A 127 -8.85 16.26 -10.66
C GLU A 127 -8.47 15.24 -11.72
N GLU A 128 -9.02 14.02 -11.62
CA GLU A 128 -8.79 12.99 -12.63
C GLU A 128 -8.83 13.74 -13.94
N PRO A 129 -7.73 13.73 -14.73
CA PRO A 129 -7.63 14.59 -15.89
C PRO A 129 -8.90 14.32 -16.63
N ARG A 130 -9.82 15.30 -16.63
CA ARG A 130 -11.11 15.11 -17.28
C ARG A 130 -10.65 14.76 -18.66
N LEU A 131 -10.82 13.48 -19.04
CA LEU A 131 -10.51 13.02 -20.36
C LEU A 131 -11.54 13.78 -21.17
N LYS A 132 -11.19 15.02 -21.53
CA LYS A 132 -11.80 15.83 -22.56
C LYS A 132 -11.73 14.85 -23.70
N GLY A 133 -12.87 14.21 -23.98
CA GLY A 133 -12.95 12.96 -24.72
C GLY A 133 -11.91 13.03 -25.81
N SER A 134 -10.80 12.32 -25.59
CA SER A 134 -9.68 12.37 -26.50
C SER A 134 -10.25 11.67 -27.71
N ASN A 135 -10.70 12.47 -28.68
CA ASN A 135 -10.93 12.04 -30.03
C ASN A 135 -9.55 11.59 -30.53
N ASN A 136 -9.18 10.38 -30.12
CA ASN A 136 -8.08 9.64 -30.64
C ASN A 136 -8.46 9.38 -32.09
N ASN A 137 -7.98 10.24 -33.00
CA ASN A 137 -7.80 9.92 -34.42
C ASN A 137 -7.12 11.08 -35.16
N VAL A 138 -6.00 11.59 -34.65
CA VAL A 138 -5.12 12.43 -35.47
C VAL A 138 -3.68 11.96 -35.29
N LYS A 139 -3.33 10.86 -35.96
CA LYS A 139 -1.92 10.60 -36.31
C LYS A 139 -1.64 11.40 -37.58
N VAL A 140 -1.16 12.62 -37.42
CA VAL A 140 -0.55 13.36 -38.52
C VAL A 140 0.81 12.72 -38.81
N LYS A 141 0.94 12.10 -39.97
CA LYS A 141 2.25 11.76 -40.53
C LYS A 141 2.76 13.02 -41.24
N VAL A 142 3.53 13.85 -40.55
CA VAL A 142 4.26 14.95 -41.19
C VAL A 142 5.37 14.32 -42.02
N ARG A 143 5.31 14.49 -43.35
CA ARG A 143 6.49 14.34 -44.20
C ARG A 143 6.95 15.73 -44.59
N GLU A 144 8.16 16.05 -44.19
CA GLU A 144 8.85 17.27 -44.59
C GLU A 144 9.40 17.04 -46.00
N VAL A 145 8.90 17.81 -46.98
CA VAL A 145 9.43 17.82 -48.33
C VAL A 145 10.08 19.18 -48.56
N THR A 146 11.39 19.18 -48.73
CA THR A 146 12.18 20.38 -49.00
C THR A 146 12.18 20.64 -50.50
N ASN A 147 11.70 21.81 -50.94
CA ASN A 147 11.88 22.25 -52.32
C ASN A 147 13.26 22.90 -52.51
N ASP A 148 13.76 22.90 -53.75
CA ASP A 148 15.11 23.36 -54.16
C ASP A 148 15.42 24.85 -53.90
N LYS A 149 14.55 25.57 -53.18
CA LYS A 149 14.74 26.96 -52.73
C LYS A 149 14.81 27.12 -51.21
N GLY A 150 14.80 26.03 -50.43
CA GLY A 150 15.10 26.04 -49.00
C GLY A 150 13.95 26.44 -48.07
N GLU A 151 12.71 26.54 -48.57
CA GLU A 151 11.52 26.78 -47.76
C GLU A 151 10.74 25.48 -47.56
N THR A 152 10.32 25.21 -46.31
CA THR A 152 9.58 24.00 -45.90
C THR A 152 8.08 24.28 -45.84
N GLU A 153 7.28 23.47 -46.54
CA GLU A 153 5.82 23.51 -46.51
C GLU A 153 5.25 22.16 -46.07
N ILE A 154 4.29 22.17 -45.15
CA ILE A 154 3.68 20.98 -44.53
C ILE A 154 2.38 20.65 -45.25
N VAL A 155 2.36 19.57 -46.03
CA VAL A 155 1.16 19.07 -46.74
C VAL A 155 0.57 17.88 -45.99
N HIS A 156 -0.74 17.95 -45.69
CA HIS A 156 -1.50 16.90 -44.98
C HIS A 156 -2.33 16.06 -45.96
N ASP A 157 -1.89 14.83 -46.26
CA ASP A 157 -2.61 13.88 -47.13
C ASP A 157 -3.41 12.83 -46.34
N GLY A 158 -4.72 12.78 -46.60
CA GLY A 158 -5.56 11.58 -46.78
C GLY A 158 -5.80 10.60 -45.61
N GLU A 159 -7.03 10.62 -45.06
CA GLU A 159 -7.54 9.72 -44.01
C GLU A 159 -7.71 8.25 -44.46
N VAL A 160 -7.16 7.31 -43.69
CA VAL A 160 -7.52 5.89 -43.71
C VAL A 160 -8.37 5.61 -42.47
N ILE A 161 -9.66 5.31 -42.67
CA ILE A 161 -10.64 5.08 -41.60
C ILE A 161 -10.47 3.66 -41.05
N GLU A 162 -9.85 3.53 -39.88
CA GLU A 162 -9.86 2.26 -39.12
C GLU A 162 -11.13 2.16 -38.26
N ASP A 163 -11.88 1.07 -38.43
CA ASP A 163 -13.21 0.82 -37.86
C ASP A 163 -13.16 0.65 -36.33
N GLN A 164 -13.70 1.61 -35.57
CA GLN A 164 -13.66 1.69 -34.09
C GLN A 164 -14.70 0.79 -33.39
N ARG A 165 -14.92 -0.44 -33.86
CA ARG A 165 -15.83 -1.35 -33.14
C ARG A 165 -15.15 -1.83 -31.86
N SER A 166 -15.90 -1.80 -30.74
CA SER A 166 -15.38 -2.31 -29.47
C SER A 166 -15.00 -3.79 -29.60
N PHE A 167 -14.01 -4.26 -28.82
CA PHE A 167 -13.59 -5.66 -28.85
C PHE A 167 -14.80 -6.61 -28.70
N ILE A 168 -15.74 -6.27 -27.80
CA ILE A 168 -16.98 -7.04 -27.62
C ILE A 168 -17.85 -7.07 -28.91
N GLN A 169 -17.95 -5.96 -29.65
CA GLN A 169 -18.66 -5.90 -30.94
C GLN A 169 -17.94 -6.64 -32.08
N LYS A 170 -16.63 -6.84 -31.97
CA LYS A 170 -15.86 -7.61 -32.95
C LYS A 170 -15.94 -9.11 -32.71
N TYR A 171 -16.12 -9.54 -31.46
CA TYR A 171 -16.04 -10.96 -31.08
C TYR A 171 -17.35 -11.59 -30.58
N TRP A 172 -18.47 -10.86 -30.51
CA TRP A 172 -19.76 -11.42 -30.07
C TRP A 172 -20.22 -12.63 -30.91
N THR A 173 -19.95 -12.62 -32.21
CA THR A 173 -20.31 -13.71 -33.12
C THR A 173 -19.62 -15.03 -32.79
N TYR A 174 -18.47 -14.99 -32.10
CA TYR A 174 -17.76 -16.19 -31.65
C TYR A 174 -18.15 -16.63 -30.24
N ILE A 175 -18.50 -15.67 -29.37
CA ILE A 175 -18.88 -15.94 -27.98
C ILE A 175 -20.27 -16.61 -27.90
N VAL A 176 -21.23 -16.15 -28.70
CA VAL A 176 -22.63 -16.62 -28.62
C VAL A 176 -22.79 -18.11 -28.99
N PRO A 177 -22.22 -18.63 -30.11
CA PRO A 177 -22.33 -20.05 -30.45
C PRO A 177 -21.69 -20.98 -29.41
N ALA A 178 -20.59 -20.56 -28.78
CA ALA A 178 -19.92 -21.34 -27.73
C ALA A 178 -20.80 -21.49 -26.48
N LEU A 179 -21.48 -20.43 -26.06
CA LEU A 179 -22.43 -20.47 -24.95
C LEU A 179 -23.63 -21.39 -25.23
N ILE A 180 -24.15 -21.37 -26.45
CA ILE A 180 -25.26 -22.25 -26.86
C ILE A 180 -24.82 -23.73 -26.80
N MET A 181 -23.63 -24.06 -27.30
CA MET A 181 -23.08 -25.42 -27.23
C MET A 181 -22.92 -25.93 -25.79
N ILE A 182 -22.48 -25.06 -24.86
CA ILE A 182 -22.34 -25.41 -23.44
C ILE A 182 -23.71 -25.68 -22.81
N LEU A 183 -24.70 -24.85 -23.11
CA LEU A 183 -26.07 -25.02 -22.61
C LEU A 183 -26.74 -26.29 -23.14
N MET A 184 -26.51 -26.64 -24.41
CA MET A 184 -27.03 -27.88 -24.99
C MET A 184 -26.40 -29.13 -24.37
N ARG A 185 -25.14 -29.04 -23.93
CA ARG A 185 -24.43 -30.15 -23.29
C ARG A 185 -24.74 -30.29 -21.80
N SER A 186 -25.14 -29.20 -21.14
CA SER A 186 -25.49 -29.19 -19.71
C SER A 186 -26.94 -29.65 -19.42
N GLY A 187 -27.69 -30.05 -20.45
CA GLY A 187 -29.07 -30.53 -20.35
C GLY A 187 -29.22 -32.05 -20.21
N GLU A 188 -28.14 -32.84 -20.34
CA GLU A 188 -28.15 -34.23 -19.88
C GLU A 188 -27.97 -34.23 -18.36
N SER A 189 -29.08 -34.07 -17.66
CA SER A 189 -29.19 -34.36 -16.24
C SER A 189 -28.69 -35.78 -15.99
N GLU A 190 -27.63 -35.92 -15.20
CA GLU A 190 -27.21 -37.17 -14.58
C GLU A 190 -28.41 -37.80 -13.88
N SER A 191 -28.94 -38.86 -14.50
CA SER A 191 -29.89 -39.75 -13.86
C SER A 191 -29.17 -40.62 -12.83
N GLU A 192 -29.50 -40.40 -11.56
CA GLU A 192 -29.69 -41.44 -10.53
C GLU A 192 -28.53 -42.29 -10.00
N GLU A 193 -27.24 -41.96 -10.15
CA GLU A 193 -26.17 -42.77 -9.49
C GLU A 193 -25.56 -42.20 -8.20
N GLU A 194 -25.76 -40.93 -7.86
CA GLU A 194 -25.10 -40.33 -6.67
C GLU A 194 -25.92 -40.31 -5.38
N LYS A 195 -26.92 -41.21 -5.24
CA LYS A 195 -27.67 -41.38 -3.97
C LYS A 195 -27.09 -42.45 -3.03
N LYS A 196 -25.98 -43.10 -3.39
CA LYS A 196 -25.43 -44.23 -2.60
C LYS A 196 -24.19 -43.95 -1.75
N GLN A 197 -23.61 -42.75 -1.79
CA GLN A 197 -22.39 -42.44 -1.01
C GLN A 197 -22.61 -41.54 0.23
N ARG A 198 -23.83 -41.09 0.52
CA ARG A 198 -24.12 -40.27 1.73
C ARG A 198 -24.70 -41.03 2.93
N ALA A 199 -24.83 -42.36 2.86
CA ALA A 199 -25.38 -43.15 3.97
C ALA A 199 -24.32 -43.86 4.83
N GLY A 200 -23.04 -43.54 4.70
CA GLY A 200 -21.96 -44.26 5.40
C GLY A 200 -20.76 -43.42 5.75
N SER A 201 -20.93 -42.31 6.48
CA SER A 201 -19.80 -41.66 7.17
C SER A 201 -20.27 -40.79 8.34
N GLU A 202 -21.12 -41.36 9.19
CA GLU A 202 -21.31 -40.90 10.58
C GLU A 202 -20.85 -42.03 11.49
N GLU A 203 -19.54 -42.20 11.66
CA GLU A 203 -19.04 -42.84 12.87
C GLU A 203 -17.60 -42.43 13.15
N ASN A 204 -17.40 -41.93 14.37
CA ASN A 204 -16.13 -41.82 15.08
C ASN A 204 -15.18 -40.68 14.68
N LYS A 205 -15.04 -39.68 15.57
CA LYS A 205 -13.99 -39.73 16.60
C LYS A 205 -13.91 -38.43 17.40
N SER A 206 -14.54 -38.45 18.57
CA SER A 206 -14.16 -37.62 19.72
C SER A 206 -12.78 -38.05 20.21
N THR A 207 -11.81 -37.12 20.25
CA THR A 207 -10.61 -37.20 21.09
C THR A 207 -10.09 -35.76 21.22
N SER A 208 -10.57 -34.96 22.18
CA SER A 208 -10.00 -34.83 23.54
C SER A 208 -8.48 -34.96 23.56
N VAL A 209 -7.77 -33.83 23.52
CA VAL A 209 -6.41 -33.72 24.03
C VAL A 209 -6.30 -32.42 24.80
N GLU A 210 -6.48 -32.52 26.12
CA GLU A 210 -5.85 -31.64 27.09
C GLU A 210 -4.33 -31.75 26.93
N GLY A 211 -3.66 -30.60 26.78
CA GLY A 211 -2.22 -30.48 26.68
C GLY A 211 -1.74 -29.41 27.65
N GLN A 212 -1.69 -29.79 28.92
CA GLN A 212 -1.00 -29.14 30.02
C GLN A 212 0.51 -29.08 29.72
N THR A 213 1.15 -27.93 29.83
CA THR A 213 2.59 -27.89 30.19
C THR A 213 2.98 -26.56 30.82
N THR A 214 3.18 -26.66 32.13
CA THR A 214 3.92 -25.79 33.04
C THR A 214 5.42 -25.82 32.76
N GLY A 215 6.09 -24.67 32.88
CA GLY A 215 7.53 -24.51 33.15
C GLY A 215 7.80 -23.02 33.36
N ALA A 216 8.02 -22.51 34.58
CA ALA A 216 9.28 -22.56 35.36
C ALA A 216 10.46 -22.11 34.48
N SER A 217 11.09 -20.95 34.68
CA SER A 217 11.95 -20.52 35.80
C SER A 217 13.34 -20.24 35.22
N GLU A 218 13.85 -19.01 35.36
CA GLU A 218 15.28 -18.61 35.55
C GLU A 218 15.41 -17.15 35.08
N LYS A 219 15.55 -16.15 35.96
CA LYS A 219 16.76 -15.77 36.73
C LYS A 219 17.90 -15.31 35.81
N SER A 220 18.06 -14.00 35.66
CA SER A 220 19.32 -13.36 35.25
C SER A 220 19.28 -11.92 35.79
N GLU A 221 19.79 -11.69 37.00
CA GLU A 221 21.16 -11.26 37.31
C GLU A 221 21.47 -9.81 36.92
N THR A 222 21.48 -9.02 37.99
CA THR A 222 21.93 -7.64 38.15
C THR A 222 23.44 -7.55 37.90
N ALA A 223 23.89 -6.67 37.01
CA ALA A 223 25.28 -6.25 36.94
C ALA A 223 25.36 -4.72 37.03
N THR A 224 25.60 -4.25 38.25
CA THR A 224 26.02 -2.90 38.58
C THR A 224 27.50 -2.78 38.20
N VAL A 225 27.85 -1.90 37.25
CA VAL A 225 29.24 -1.49 37.04
C VAL A 225 29.33 0.00 37.31
N ALA A 226 29.91 0.32 38.47
CA ALA A 226 30.49 1.60 38.78
C ALA A 226 31.82 1.74 38.02
N SER A 227 32.10 2.91 37.46
CA SER A 227 33.46 3.33 37.13
C SER A 227 33.63 4.78 37.51
N ASP A 228 34.34 4.95 38.62
CA ASP A 228 35.13 6.12 38.98
C ASP A 228 36.30 6.26 37.99
N LYS A 229 36.36 7.40 37.29
CA LYS A 229 37.52 8.30 37.26
C LYS A 229 37.21 9.59 36.52
#